data_AF-A0A177CHH5-F1
#
_entry.id   AF-A0A177CHH5-F1
#
_cell.length_a   1.000
_cell.length_b   1.000
_cell.length_c   1.000
_cell.angle_alpha   90.00
_cell.angle_beta   90.00
_cell.angle_gamma   90.00
#
_symmetry.space_group_name_H-M   'P 1'
#
loop_
_entity.id
_entity.type
_entity.pdbx_description
1 polymer ?
#
loop_
_entity_poly.entity_id
_entity_poly.type
_entity_poly.pdbx_seq_one_letter_code
_entity_poly.pdbx_strand_id
1 'polypeptide(L)'
;MSIRQPFEYSPTPGPDYIRLLYLHPIAENPAELRGTLKFHKLNEPMVYEAISYAWGEFPKFNQVIVLDGKILKITDNLYSALMAFSRPYGVRVLWADAICINQTDTTEKSQQVALMAEIYSKANLVQVWLTLHSEAAADAMKYLKDLSSRAD
;
A
#
# COMPACT_ATOMS: atom_id res chain seq x y z
N MET A 1 15.01 23.91 -12.13
CA MET A 1 14.31 22.70 -11.67
C MET A 1 14.45 22.64 -10.16
N SER A 2 13.37 22.85 -9.41
CA SER A 2 13.41 22.71 -7.95
C SER A 2 13.51 21.24 -7.57
N ILE A 3 14.53 20.88 -6.80
CA ILE A 3 14.71 19.53 -6.25
C ILE A 3 13.55 19.29 -5.29
N ARG A 4 12.80 18.20 -5.46
CA ARG A 4 11.73 17.85 -4.53
C ARG A 4 12.32 17.32 -3.23
N GLN A 5 11.75 17.75 -2.11
CA GLN A 5 12.20 17.34 -0.79
C GLN A 5 11.76 15.90 -0.47
N PRO A 6 12.49 15.17 0.40
CA PRO A 6 12.05 13.89 0.93
C PRO A 6 10.73 14.03 1.72
N PHE A 7 9.89 13.00 1.68
CA PHE A 7 8.69 12.90 2.50
C PHE A 7 9.08 12.64 3.96
N GLU A 8 8.34 13.28 4.87
CA GLU A 8 8.54 13.18 6.31
C GLU A 8 7.21 12.81 6.97
N TYR A 9 7.22 11.76 7.79
CA TYR A 9 6.02 11.32 8.51
C TYR A 9 5.74 12.23 9.70
N SER A 10 4.50 12.70 9.83
CA SER A 10 4.01 13.27 11.09
C SER A 10 3.59 12.15 12.05
N PRO A 11 3.78 12.27 13.37
CA PRO A 11 3.33 11.25 14.34
C PRO A 11 1.84 10.94 14.21
N THR A 12 1.44 9.68 14.47
CA THR A 12 0.03 9.31 14.51
C THR A 12 -0.69 10.07 15.65
N PRO A 13 -1.90 10.63 15.43
CA PRO A 13 -2.61 11.39 16.45
C PRO A 13 -3.00 10.59 17.70
N GLY A 14 -3.07 9.25 17.59
CA GLY A 14 -3.45 8.36 18.68
C GLY A 14 -3.21 6.88 18.32
N PRO A 15 -3.45 5.97 19.28
CA PRO A 15 -3.14 4.56 19.14
C PRO A 15 -4.00 3.84 18.08
N ASP A 16 -5.20 4.36 17.82
CA ASP A 16 -6.23 3.79 16.93
C ASP A 16 -6.26 4.46 15.54
N TYR A 17 -5.29 5.30 15.22
CA TYR A 17 -5.17 5.95 13.92
C TYR A 17 -4.30 5.13 12.97
N ILE A 18 -4.74 5.06 11.72
CA ILE A 18 -3.98 4.55 10.59
C ILE A 18 -3.81 5.66 9.55
N ARG A 19 -2.79 5.55 8.70
CA ARG A 19 -2.74 6.36 7.48
C ARG A 19 -3.36 5.60 6.32
N LEU A 20 -4.07 6.30 5.46
CA LEU A 20 -4.56 5.80 4.18
C LEU A 20 -3.96 6.62 3.04
N LEU A 21 -3.53 5.93 2.00
CA LEU A 21 -3.07 6.51 0.75
C LEU A 21 -4.26 6.82 -0.14
N TYR A 22 -4.48 8.10 -0.38
CA TYR A 22 -5.34 8.59 -1.44
C TYR A 22 -4.51 8.63 -2.72
N LEU A 23 -4.50 7.53 -3.47
CA LEU A 23 -3.78 7.40 -4.72
C LEU A 23 -4.52 8.18 -5.82
N HIS A 24 -3.84 9.15 -6.42
CA HIS A 24 -4.41 10.02 -7.44
C HIS A 24 -4.52 9.29 -8.80
N PRO A 25 -5.42 9.74 -9.69
CA PRO A 25 -5.60 9.13 -10.99
C PRO A 25 -4.37 9.29 -11.88
N ILE A 26 -4.02 8.23 -12.63
CA ILE A 26 -2.83 8.25 -13.48
C ILE A 26 -2.98 9.14 -14.73
N ALA A 27 -4.20 9.47 -15.15
CA ALA A 27 -4.41 10.38 -16.29
C ALA A 27 -3.94 11.81 -16.00
N GLU A 28 -3.83 12.21 -14.73
CA GLU A 28 -3.28 13.52 -14.34
C GLU A 28 -1.76 13.59 -14.55
N ASN A 29 -1.06 12.46 -14.40
CA ASN A 29 0.36 12.34 -14.66
C ASN A 29 0.76 10.87 -14.94
N PRO A 30 0.75 10.43 -16.21
CA PRO A 30 0.98 9.03 -16.54
C PRO A 30 2.38 8.50 -16.20
N ALA A 31 3.34 9.40 -15.98
CA ALA A 31 4.74 9.05 -15.74
C ALA A 31 5.06 8.88 -14.24
N GLU A 32 4.13 9.18 -13.33
CA GLU A 32 4.45 9.30 -11.90
C GLU A 32 3.26 8.96 -10.99
N LEU A 33 3.48 8.06 -10.03
CA LEU A 33 2.52 7.82 -8.95
C LEU A 33 2.47 9.03 -8.01
N ARG A 34 1.24 9.46 -7.71
CA ARG A 34 0.96 10.60 -6.84
C ARG A 34 -0.12 10.26 -5.83
N GLY A 35 -0.07 10.87 -4.66
CA GLY A 35 -1.13 10.76 -3.69
C GLY A 35 -1.01 11.71 -2.53
N THR A 36 -1.91 11.52 -1.58
CA THR A 36 -1.92 12.19 -0.29
C THR A 36 -2.08 11.14 0.81
N LEU A 37 -1.37 11.30 1.92
CA LEU A 37 -1.56 10.48 3.12
C LEU A 37 -2.48 11.20 4.10
N LYS A 38 -3.53 10.52 4.56
CA LYS A 38 -4.46 11.06 5.58
C LYS A 38 -4.63 10.10 6.74
N PHE A 39 -4.79 10.67 7.93
CA PHE A 39 -5.11 9.91 9.14
C PHE A 39 -6.59 9.58 9.20
N HIS A 40 -6.90 8.35 9.59
CA HIS A 40 -8.24 7.86 9.87
C HIS A 40 -8.23 7.06 11.15
N LYS A 41 -9.28 7.17 11.96
CA LYS A 41 -9.48 6.24 13.07
C LYS A 41 -10.02 4.92 12.55
N LEU A 42 -9.45 3.83 13.05
CA LEU A 42 -9.83 2.47 12.65
C LEU A 42 -11.23 2.06 13.12
N ASN A 43 -11.72 2.70 14.19
CA ASN A 43 -13.05 2.47 14.75
C ASN A 43 -14.16 3.29 14.07
N GLU A 44 -13.82 4.22 13.18
CA GLU A 44 -14.79 5.01 12.43
C GLU A 44 -15.11 4.37 11.07
N PRO A 45 -16.36 4.46 10.56
CA PRO A 45 -16.71 3.92 9.25
C PRO A 45 -15.85 4.52 8.14
N MET A 46 -15.16 3.66 7.38
CA MET A 46 -14.34 4.05 6.26
C MET A 46 -14.30 2.95 5.20
N VAL A 47 -14.31 3.35 3.93
CA VAL A 47 -14.15 2.43 2.80
C VAL A 47 -12.76 2.60 2.22
N TYR A 48 -11.95 1.56 2.32
CA TYR A 48 -10.61 1.50 1.75
C TYR A 48 -10.28 0.07 1.34
N GLU A 49 -9.22 -0.07 0.56
CA GLU A 49 -8.70 -1.37 0.15
C GLU A 49 -7.30 -1.58 0.73
N ALA A 50 -6.97 -2.79 1.15
CA ALA A 50 -5.62 -3.12 1.59
C ALA A 50 -4.84 -3.79 0.45
N ILE A 51 -3.54 -3.52 0.37
CA ILE A 51 -2.64 -4.18 -0.58
C ILE A 51 -1.83 -5.23 0.16
N SER A 52 -1.95 -6.48 -0.26
CA SER A 52 -1.11 -7.58 0.18
C SER A 52 -0.07 -7.90 -0.89
N TYR A 53 1.21 -7.77 -0.55
CA TYR A 53 2.34 -7.97 -1.45
C TYR A 53 3.56 -8.39 -0.66
N ALA A 54 4.49 -9.10 -1.30
CA ALA A 54 5.75 -9.47 -0.68
C ALA A 54 6.73 -8.29 -0.70
N TRP A 55 7.41 -8.02 0.41
CA TRP A 55 8.53 -7.09 0.44
C TRP A 55 9.76 -7.66 -0.31
N GLY A 56 9.89 -8.98 -0.34
CA GLY A 56 11.05 -9.70 -0.86
C GLY A 56 12.19 -9.81 0.16
N GLU A 57 13.12 -10.73 -0.07
CA GLU A 57 14.29 -10.95 0.82
C GLU A 57 15.25 -9.75 0.81
N PHE A 58 15.39 -9.11 -0.35
CA PHE A 58 16.25 -7.93 -0.55
C PHE A 58 15.46 -6.80 -1.23
N PRO A 59 14.63 -6.04 -0.47
CA PRO A 59 13.78 -5.00 -1.03
C PRO A 59 14.62 -3.88 -1.66
N LYS A 60 14.36 -3.57 -2.94
CA LYS A 60 15.06 -2.52 -3.69
C LYS A 60 14.21 -1.25 -3.75
N PHE A 61 14.68 -0.19 -3.09
CA PHE A 61 14.00 1.12 -3.00
C PHE A 61 14.44 2.09 -4.10
N ASN A 62 14.28 1.68 -5.37
CA ASN A 62 14.68 2.50 -6.52
C ASN A 62 13.52 3.35 -7.08
N GLN A 63 12.29 3.07 -6.69
CA GLN A 63 11.10 3.79 -7.15
C GLN A 63 10.66 4.86 -6.16
N VAL A 64 9.83 5.77 -6.66
CA VAL A 64 9.29 6.88 -5.87
C VAL A 64 7.79 7.01 -6.10
N ILE A 65 7.11 7.46 -5.04
CA ILE A 65 5.77 8.03 -5.10
C ILE A 65 5.83 9.46 -4.57
N VAL A 66 5.07 10.36 -5.19
CA VAL A 66 4.97 11.75 -4.73
C VAL A 66 3.78 11.89 -3.81
N LEU A 67 4.06 12.21 -2.55
CA LEU A 67 3.06 12.42 -1.52
C LEU A 67 3.08 13.89 -1.11
N ASP A 68 1.99 14.60 -1.39
CA ASP A 68 1.83 16.02 -1.04
C ASP A 68 3.01 16.90 -1.53
N GLY A 69 3.51 16.60 -2.74
CA GLY A 69 4.64 17.30 -3.38
C GLY A 69 6.04 16.84 -2.93
N LYS A 70 6.14 15.94 -1.95
CA LYS A 70 7.39 15.37 -1.45
C LYS A 70 7.61 13.95 -1.95
N ILE A 71 8.86 13.48 -1.95
CA ILE A 71 9.23 12.15 -2.47
C ILE A 71 9.32 11.13 -1.35
N LEU A 72 8.55 10.06 -1.45
CA LEU A 72 8.75 8.85 -0.65
C LEU A 72 9.35 7.75 -1.54
N LYS A 73 10.47 7.16 -1.12
CA LYS A 73 11.05 5.99 -1.78
C LYS A 73 10.25 4.74 -1.43
N ILE A 74 9.93 3.94 -2.44
CA ILE A 74 9.21 2.67 -2.28
C ILE A 74 9.91 1.56 -3.06
N THR A 75 9.54 0.32 -2.77
CA THR A 75 10.13 -0.82 -3.46
C THR A 75 9.67 -0.91 -4.92
N ASP A 76 10.51 -1.48 -5.79
CA ASP A 76 10.14 -1.79 -7.18
C ASP A 76 8.84 -2.62 -7.24
N ASN A 77 8.67 -3.52 -6.27
CA ASN A 77 7.49 -4.39 -6.20
C ASN A 77 6.21 -3.62 -5.84
N LEU A 78 6.26 -2.78 -4.79
CA LEU A 78 5.10 -1.98 -4.41
C LEU A 78 4.74 -0.96 -5.49
N TYR A 79 5.73 -0.36 -6.15
CA TYR A 79 5.49 0.53 -7.28
C TYR A 79 4.72 -0.19 -8.40
N SER A 80 5.17 -1.40 -8.77
CA SER A 80 4.51 -2.21 -9.80
C SER A 80 3.07 -2.55 -9.42
N ALA A 81 2.84 -2.93 -8.15
CA ALA A 81 1.50 -3.19 -7.63
C ALA A 81 0.60 -1.94 -7.73
N LEU A 82 1.08 -0.79 -7.25
CA LEU A 82 0.32 0.47 -7.29
C LEU A 82 0.03 0.94 -8.72
N MET A 83 0.96 0.76 -9.64
CA MET A 83 0.74 1.05 -11.06
C MET A 83 -0.36 0.16 -11.65
N ALA A 84 -0.30 -1.15 -11.41
CA ALA A 84 -1.33 -2.09 -11.88
C ALA A 84 -2.70 -1.82 -11.26
N PHE A 85 -2.73 -1.33 -10.03
CA PHE A 85 -3.93 -0.96 -9.29
C PHE A 85 -4.38 0.49 -9.54
N SER A 86 -3.59 1.30 -10.26
CA SER A 86 -3.96 2.67 -10.57
C SER A 86 -5.14 2.69 -11.54
N ARG A 87 -5.97 3.73 -11.45
CA ARG A 87 -7.08 3.96 -12.37
C ARG A 87 -6.81 5.22 -13.20
N PRO A 88 -7.25 5.27 -14.47
CA PRO A 88 -7.16 6.49 -15.26
C PRO A 88 -7.86 7.68 -14.57
N TYR A 89 -8.99 7.42 -13.90
CA TYR A 89 -9.81 8.42 -13.23
C TYR A 89 -10.24 7.95 -11.83
N GLY A 90 -10.53 8.92 -10.97
CA GLY A 90 -10.99 8.67 -9.60
C GLY A 90 -9.87 8.30 -8.62
N VAL A 91 -9.92 8.89 -7.43
CA VAL A 91 -8.97 8.60 -6.36
C VAL A 91 -9.28 7.22 -5.77
N ARG A 92 -8.23 6.43 -5.50
CA ARG A 92 -8.35 5.18 -4.73
C ARG A 92 -7.87 5.40 -3.31
N VAL A 93 -8.59 4.84 -2.34
CA VAL A 93 -8.19 4.87 -0.93
C VAL A 93 -7.60 3.50 -0.59
N LEU A 94 -6.29 3.49 -0.36
CA LEU A 94 -5.48 2.27 -0.24
C LEU A 94 -4.73 2.26 1.09
N TRP A 95 -4.54 1.06 1.65
CA TRP A 95 -3.59 0.82 2.73
C TRP A 95 -2.48 -0.09 2.21
N ALA A 96 -1.24 0.36 2.34
CA ALA A 96 -0.05 -0.42 2.04
C ALA A 96 0.98 -0.13 3.14
N ASP A 97 1.39 -1.17 3.88
CA ASP A 97 2.26 -1.07 5.06
C ASP A 97 3.53 -0.21 4.85
N ALA A 98 4.25 -0.35 3.74
CA ALA A 98 5.47 0.40 3.48
C ALA A 98 5.27 1.90 3.25
N ILE A 99 4.03 2.33 2.99
CA ILE A 99 3.66 3.75 2.78
C ILE A 99 2.85 4.29 3.97
N CYS A 100 1.97 3.48 4.53
CA CYS A 100 1.03 3.93 5.56
C CYS A 100 1.63 3.90 6.98
N ILE A 101 2.69 3.10 7.17
CA ILE A 101 3.44 2.98 8.43
C ILE A 101 4.79 3.68 8.25
N ASN A 102 5.18 4.50 9.22
CA ASN A 102 6.54 5.01 9.29
C ASN A 102 7.50 3.88 9.67
N GLN A 103 8.15 3.29 8.68
CA GLN A 103 9.02 2.13 8.85
C GLN A 103 10.30 2.41 9.65
N THR A 104 10.67 3.68 9.82
CA THR A 104 11.86 4.10 10.57
C THR A 104 11.58 4.38 12.04
N ASP A 105 10.30 4.54 12.41
CA ASP A 105 9.87 4.70 13.80
C ASP A 105 9.46 3.35 14.36
N THR A 106 10.28 2.77 15.22
CA THR A 106 10.06 1.42 15.77
C THR A 106 8.84 1.37 16.70
N THR A 107 8.52 2.47 17.39
CA THR A 107 7.34 2.55 18.26
C THR A 107 6.08 2.58 17.42
N GLU A 108 6.00 3.47 16.42
CA GLU A 108 4.86 3.55 15.51
C GLU A 108 4.69 2.22 14.76
N LYS A 109 5.79 1.68 14.22
CA LYS A 109 5.76 0.42 13.48
C LYS A 109 5.19 -0.72 14.31
N SER A 110 5.65 -0.89 15.55
CA SER A 110 5.16 -1.95 16.44
C SER A 110 3.67 -1.80 16.72
N GLN A 111 3.21 -0.58 16.97
CA GLN A 111 1.80 -0.27 17.18
C GLN A 111 0.96 -0.59 15.94
N GLN A 112 1.38 -0.15 14.75
CA GLN A 112 0.65 -0.40 13.51
C GLN A 112 0.64 -1.88 13.12
N VAL A 113 1.74 -2.61 13.37
CA VAL A 113 1.80 -4.06 13.16
C VAL A 113 0.79 -4.78 14.05
N ALA A 114 0.62 -4.36 15.31
CA ALA A 114 -0.39 -4.92 16.20
C ALA A 114 -1.83 -4.70 15.70
N LEU A 115 -2.07 -3.66 14.88
CA LEU A 115 -3.36 -3.36 14.27
C LEU A 115 -3.60 -4.09 12.93
N MET A 116 -2.59 -4.73 12.33
CA MET A 116 -2.70 -5.24 10.95
C MET A 116 -3.88 -6.20 10.76
N ALA A 117 -4.12 -7.11 11.69
CA ALA A 117 -5.26 -8.04 11.59
C ALA A 117 -6.59 -7.29 11.48
N GLU A 118 -6.78 -6.25 12.30
CA GLU A 118 -7.98 -5.42 12.28
C GLU A 118 -8.07 -4.59 11.00
N ILE A 119 -6.96 -3.99 10.55
CA ILE A 119 -6.87 -3.24 9.29
C ILE A 119 -7.31 -4.11 8.11
N TYR A 120 -6.71 -5.30 7.94
CA TYR A 120 -7.10 -6.19 6.84
C TYR A 120 -8.55 -6.66 6.97
N SER A 121 -9.04 -6.94 8.17
CA SER A 121 -10.44 -7.38 8.38
C SER A 121 -11.48 -6.32 8.05
N LYS A 122 -11.13 -5.04 8.20
CA LYS A 122 -12.02 -3.89 7.94
C LYS A 122 -11.89 -3.34 6.52
N ALA A 123 -10.89 -3.76 5.75
CA ALA A 123 -10.77 -3.36 4.36
C ALA A 123 -11.95 -3.88 3.55
N ASN A 124 -12.53 -3.04 2.69
CA ASN A 124 -13.62 -3.46 1.80
C ASN A 124 -13.15 -4.52 0.77
N LEU A 125 -11.86 -4.48 0.43
CA LEU A 125 -11.23 -5.43 -0.46
C LEU A 125 -9.74 -5.56 -0.10
N VAL A 126 -9.19 -6.75 -0.26
CA VAL A 126 -7.75 -6.99 -0.20
C VAL A 126 -7.23 -7.30 -1.60
N GLN A 127 -6.39 -6.43 -2.13
CA GLN A 127 -5.73 -6.57 -3.42
C GLN A 127 -4.44 -7.36 -3.23
N VAL A 128 -4.37 -8.56 -3.79
CA VAL A 128 -3.17 -9.41 -3.70
C VAL A 128 -2.30 -9.19 -4.93
N TRP A 129 -1.05 -8.80 -4.73
CA TRP A 129 -0.05 -8.66 -5.77
C TRP A 129 1.01 -9.75 -5.66
N LEU A 130 1.02 -10.64 -6.66
CA LEU A 130 1.94 -11.77 -6.75
C LEU A 130 2.98 -11.49 -7.83
N THR A 131 4.26 -11.56 -7.48
CA THR A 131 5.33 -11.57 -8.48
C THR A 131 5.61 -13.00 -8.92
N LEU A 132 5.82 -13.19 -10.22
CA LEU A 132 6.06 -14.49 -10.87
C LEU A 132 7.32 -15.22 -10.38
N HIS A 133 8.14 -14.56 -9.55
CA HIS A 133 9.37 -15.11 -9.01
C HIS A 133 9.25 -15.56 -7.54
N SER A 134 8.06 -15.51 -6.94
CA SER A 134 7.85 -15.98 -5.56
C SER A 134 7.27 -17.40 -5.55
N GLU A 135 7.84 -18.29 -4.73
CA GLU A 135 7.27 -19.63 -4.47
C GLU A 135 5.81 -19.51 -3.99
N ALA A 136 5.52 -18.48 -3.20
CA ALA A 136 4.17 -18.13 -2.76
C ALA A 136 3.20 -17.85 -3.93
N ALA A 137 3.65 -17.30 -5.05
CA ALA A 137 2.79 -17.10 -6.23
C ALA A 137 2.42 -18.43 -6.89
N ALA A 138 3.34 -19.39 -6.93
CA ALA A 138 3.06 -20.73 -7.47
C ALA A 138 2.06 -21.47 -6.58
N ASP A 139 2.24 -21.42 -5.25
CA ASP A 139 1.32 -22.05 -4.30
C ASP A 139 -0.05 -21.38 -4.28
N ALA A 140 -0.11 -20.05 -4.30
CA ALA A 140 -1.37 -19.32 -4.39
C ALA A 140 -2.10 -19.62 -5.71
N MET A 141 -1.39 -19.65 -6.85
CA MET A 141 -1.99 -20.02 -8.13
C MET A 141 -2.47 -21.47 -8.15
N LYS A 142 -1.73 -22.40 -7.52
CA LYS A 142 -2.15 -23.80 -7.37
C LYS A 142 -3.42 -23.89 -6.53
N TYR A 143 -3.46 -23.21 -5.39
CA TYR A 143 -4.63 -23.19 -4.51
C TYR A 143 -5.87 -22.57 -5.19
N LEU A 144 -5.69 -21.49 -5.96
CA LEU A 144 -6.76 -20.87 -6.74
C LEU A 144 -7.30 -21.81 -7.83
N LYS A 145 -6.43 -22.58 -8.50
CA LYS A 145 -6.84 -23.62 -9.46
C LYS A 145 -7.59 -24.78 -8.79
N ASP A 146 -7.15 -25.17 -7.59
CA ASP A 146 -7.81 -26.22 -6.81
C ASP A 146 -9.19 -25.76 -6.29
N LEU A 147 -9.36 -24.47 -5.97
CA LEU A 147 -10.66 -23.89 -5.61
C LEU A 147 -11.60 -23.79 -6.81
N SER A 148 -11.09 -23.37 -7.97
CA SER A 148 -11.93 -23.26 -9.18
C SER A 148 -12.39 -24.62 -9.69
N SER A 149 -11.59 -25.67 -9.53
CA SER A 149 -11.94 -27.04 -9.94
C SER A 149 -12.85 -27.78 -8.97
N ARG A 150 -13.10 -27.21 -7.77
CA ARG A 150 -14.06 -27.72 -6.78
C ARG A 150 -15.39 -26.98 -6.80
N ALA A 151 -15.50 -25.95 -7.64
CA ALA A 151 -16.71 -25.13 -7.80
C ALA A 151 -17.58 -25.57 -8.99
N ASP A 152 -17.15 -26.61 -9.73
CA ASP A 152 -17.94 -27.37 -10.71
C ASP A 152 -18.40 -28.72 -10.12
#